data_AF-A0A925QNK7-F1
#
_entry.id   AF-A0A925QNK7-F1
#
_cell.length_a   1.000
_cell.length_b   1.000
_cell.length_c   1.000
_cell.angle_alpha   90.00
_cell.angle_beta   90.00
_cell.angle_gamma   90.00
#
_symmetry.space_group_name_H-M   'P 1'
#
loop_
_entity.id
_entity.type
_entity.pdbx_description
1 polymer ?
#
loop_
_entity_poly.entity_id
_entity_poly.type
_entity_poly.pdbx_seq_one_letter_code
_entity_poly.pdbx_strand_id
1 'polypeptide(L)'
;EAGFGGVLNAFELMKAMIEAGAAGVHFEDQLASVKKCGHMGGKVLVPTREAVAKLTAARLAADVMGTPTLLLARTDAEAADLVTSDVDANDKPFLTGERTVEGFFKSRNGLEQSISRGLAYAPYADLIWCETGKPDLLFAKRFADAIQAKFPGKLLAYNCSPSFNWKKNLDDATIAKFQRELGAMGYKFQFITLAGFHALNYSMFDLAYGYARNNMSAFVELQEKEFAAAEKGFTAVKHQREVGTGYFDAVTTTIERDASTAALKGSTEDEQFFEARHG
;
A
#
# COMPACT_ATOMS: atom_id res chain seq x y z
N GLU A 1 -6.93 -5.73 -3.23
CA GLU A 1 -6.84 -6.68 -4.38
C GLU A 1 -8.11 -6.60 -5.23
N ALA A 2 -8.50 -7.67 -5.93
CA ALA A 2 -9.68 -7.74 -6.82
C ALA A 2 -10.99 -8.15 -6.10
N GLY A 3 -11.04 -8.03 -4.77
CA GLY A 3 -12.20 -8.40 -3.94
C GLY A 3 -12.41 -9.90 -3.74
N PHE A 4 -11.41 -10.74 -4.04
CA PHE A 4 -11.43 -12.21 -3.86
C PHE A 4 -12.60 -12.95 -4.55
N GLY A 5 -13.26 -12.32 -5.53
CA GLY A 5 -14.37 -12.93 -6.26
C GLY A 5 -15.30 -11.90 -6.88
N GLY A 6 -16.60 -12.12 -6.69
CA GLY A 6 -17.68 -11.24 -7.17
C GLY A 6 -18.07 -10.16 -6.17
N VAL A 7 -19.23 -9.55 -6.38
CA VAL A 7 -19.72 -8.41 -5.57
C VAL A 7 -19.91 -8.76 -4.09
N LEU A 8 -20.38 -9.98 -3.76
CA LEU A 8 -20.57 -10.40 -2.37
C LEU A 8 -19.24 -10.59 -1.63
N ASN A 9 -18.21 -11.09 -2.33
CA ASN A 9 -16.87 -11.20 -1.76
C ASN A 9 -16.26 -9.81 -1.49
N ALA A 10 -16.47 -8.86 -2.40
CA ALA A 10 -16.03 -7.47 -2.20
C ALA A 10 -16.75 -6.80 -1.01
N PHE A 11 -18.06 -7.05 -0.86
CA PHE A 11 -18.85 -6.57 0.28
C PHE A 11 -18.34 -7.12 1.62
N GLU A 12 -18.16 -8.45 1.73
CA GLU A 12 -17.67 -9.07 2.97
C GLU A 12 -16.22 -8.68 3.28
N LEU A 13 -15.34 -8.56 2.27
CA LEU A 13 -13.98 -8.06 2.47
C LEU A 13 -14.00 -6.64 3.05
N MET A 14 -14.85 -5.76 2.52
CA MET A 14 -14.94 -4.39 3.01
C MET A 14 -15.42 -4.36 4.47
N LYS A 15 -16.44 -5.15 4.84
CA LYS A 15 -16.89 -5.28 6.23
C LYS A 15 -15.76 -5.75 7.15
N ALA A 16 -15.05 -6.81 6.77
CA ALA A 16 -13.94 -7.34 7.56
C ALA A 16 -12.82 -6.30 7.74
N MET A 17 -12.53 -5.49 6.72
CA MET A 17 -11.57 -4.38 6.82
C MET A 17 -12.06 -3.28 7.77
N ILE A 18 -13.35 -2.96 7.74
CA ILE A 18 -13.96 -1.97 8.66
C ILE A 18 -13.91 -2.47 10.11
N GLU A 19 -14.29 -3.73 10.35
CA GLU A 19 -14.23 -4.36 11.67
C GLU A 19 -12.80 -4.38 12.24
N ALA A 20 -11.80 -4.55 11.37
CA ALA A 20 -10.39 -4.47 11.72
C ALA A 20 -9.87 -3.04 11.92
N GLY A 21 -10.69 -2.00 11.71
CA GLY A 21 -10.33 -0.59 11.91
C GLY A 21 -9.65 0.09 10.73
N ALA A 22 -9.77 -0.43 9.50
CA ALA A 22 -9.20 0.21 8.32
C ALA A 22 -9.90 1.55 7.98
N ALA A 23 -9.11 2.62 7.81
CA ALA A 23 -9.62 3.93 7.42
C ALA A 23 -10.01 4.03 5.93
N GLY A 24 -9.41 3.18 5.09
CA GLY A 24 -9.73 3.11 3.68
C GLY A 24 -9.29 1.79 3.05
N VAL A 25 -9.96 1.41 1.96
CA VAL A 25 -9.74 0.13 1.27
C VAL A 25 -9.68 0.38 -0.23
N HIS A 26 -8.75 -0.29 -0.90
CA HIS A 26 -8.64 -0.24 -2.35
C HIS A 26 -9.11 -1.53 -3.03
N PHE A 27 -9.77 -1.37 -4.17
CA PHE A 27 -10.19 -2.45 -5.06
C PHE A 27 -9.66 -2.21 -6.47
N GLU A 28 -9.21 -3.27 -7.14
CA GLU A 28 -8.67 -3.20 -8.49
C GLU A 28 -9.52 -3.96 -9.51
N ASP A 29 -9.47 -3.54 -10.77
CA ASP A 29 -10.29 -4.04 -11.87
C ASP A 29 -9.74 -5.31 -12.55
N GLN A 30 -8.98 -6.14 -11.83
CA GLN A 30 -8.52 -7.44 -12.30
C GLN A 30 -9.54 -8.57 -12.04
N LEU A 31 -9.43 -9.65 -12.82
CA LEU A 31 -10.12 -10.90 -12.57
C LEU A 31 -9.49 -11.61 -11.36
N ALA A 32 -10.27 -11.81 -10.29
CA ALA A 32 -9.76 -12.32 -9.02
C ALA A 32 -9.07 -13.69 -9.13
N SER A 33 -9.59 -14.62 -9.93
CA SER A 33 -9.01 -15.97 -10.10
C SER A 33 -7.63 -15.99 -10.74
N VAL A 34 -7.22 -14.91 -11.39
CA VAL A 34 -5.91 -14.78 -12.05
C VAL A 34 -5.20 -13.47 -11.68
N LYS A 35 -5.54 -12.87 -10.53
CA LYS A 35 -4.94 -11.64 -10.02
C LYS A 35 -3.41 -11.72 -10.04
N LYS A 36 -2.76 -10.60 -10.36
CA LYS A 36 -1.29 -10.44 -10.30
C LYS A 36 -0.90 -9.14 -9.60
N CYS A 37 0.36 -9.06 -9.17
CA CYS A 37 0.95 -7.76 -8.84
C CYS A 37 0.89 -6.85 -10.07
N GLY A 38 0.66 -5.55 -9.87
CA GLY A 38 0.53 -4.58 -10.94
C GLY A 38 1.71 -4.48 -11.90
N HIS A 39 2.89 -4.91 -11.46
CA HIS A 39 4.15 -4.89 -12.21
C HIS A 39 4.51 -6.25 -12.81
N MET A 40 3.59 -7.21 -12.81
CA MET A 40 3.75 -8.51 -13.47
C MET A 40 2.94 -8.56 -14.77
N GLY A 41 3.38 -9.39 -15.72
CA GLY A 41 2.62 -9.70 -16.93
C GLY A 41 1.43 -10.64 -16.67
N GLY A 42 0.59 -10.83 -17.70
CA GLY A 42 -0.55 -11.76 -17.64
C GLY A 42 -1.72 -11.27 -16.77
N LYS A 43 -1.89 -9.94 -16.66
CA LYS A 43 -3.04 -9.33 -15.98
C LYS A 43 -4.27 -9.42 -16.88
N VAL A 44 -5.40 -9.81 -16.29
CA VAL A 44 -6.69 -9.86 -16.99
C VAL A 44 -7.65 -8.90 -16.30
N LEU A 45 -8.15 -7.92 -17.04
CA LEU A 45 -9.15 -6.98 -16.56
C LEU A 45 -10.55 -7.60 -16.58
N VAL A 46 -11.38 -7.22 -15.63
CA VAL A 46 -12.84 -7.40 -15.73
C VAL A 46 -13.46 -6.25 -16.50
N PRO A 47 -14.68 -6.38 -17.04
CA PRO A 47 -15.35 -5.28 -17.73
C PRO A 47 -15.55 -4.10 -16.76
N THR A 48 -15.55 -2.89 -17.30
CA THR A 48 -15.68 -1.64 -16.52
C THR A 48 -16.88 -1.70 -15.56
N ARG A 49 -18.04 -2.19 -16.03
CA ARG A 49 -19.25 -2.39 -15.22
C ARG A 49 -19.09 -3.35 -14.05
N GLU A 50 -18.25 -4.37 -14.17
CA GLU A 50 -18.01 -5.32 -13.08
C GLU A 50 -17.14 -4.68 -12.00
N ALA A 51 -16.09 -3.95 -12.40
CA ALA A 51 -15.29 -3.17 -11.47
C ALA A 51 -16.14 -2.14 -10.71
N VAL A 52 -17.01 -1.40 -11.42
CA VAL A 52 -17.99 -0.48 -10.80
C VAL A 52 -18.91 -1.22 -9.83
N ALA A 53 -19.43 -2.40 -10.19
CA ALA A 53 -20.30 -3.16 -9.29
C ALA A 53 -19.59 -3.58 -8.00
N LYS A 54 -18.29 -3.89 -8.05
CA LYS A 54 -17.48 -4.17 -6.84
C LYS A 54 -17.25 -2.91 -6.00
N LEU A 55 -17.01 -1.76 -6.62
CA LEU A 55 -16.91 -0.48 -5.91
C LEU A 55 -18.24 -0.12 -5.21
N THR A 56 -19.37 -0.29 -5.89
CA THR A 56 -20.70 -0.11 -5.28
C THR A 56 -20.94 -1.07 -4.12
N ALA A 57 -20.53 -2.33 -4.24
CA ALA A 57 -20.62 -3.29 -3.15
C ALA A 57 -19.76 -2.88 -1.93
N ALA A 58 -18.54 -2.40 -2.17
CA ALA A 58 -17.69 -1.86 -1.10
C ALA A 58 -18.30 -0.61 -0.45
N ARG A 59 -18.88 0.31 -1.22
CA ARG A 59 -19.58 1.47 -0.64
C ARG A 59 -20.79 1.03 0.20
N LEU A 60 -21.60 0.10 -0.32
CA LEU A 60 -22.73 -0.46 0.42
C LEU A 60 -22.31 -1.08 1.76
N ALA A 61 -21.17 -1.78 1.79
CA ALA A 61 -20.63 -2.32 3.03
C ALA A 61 -20.29 -1.22 4.04
N ALA A 62 -19.63 -0.13 3.61
CA ALA A 62 -19.36 1.01 4.48
C ALA A 62 -20.65 1.67 5.00
N ASP A 63 -21.65 1.85 4.12
CA ASP A 63 -22.93 2.44 4.48
C ASP A 63 -23.69 1.57 5.50
N VAL A 64 -23.73 0.25 5.30
CA VAL A 64 -24.35 -0.72 6.23
C VAL A 64 -23.64 -0.74 7.58
N MET A 65 -22.30 -0.63 7.59
CA MET A 65 -21.50 -0.57 8.81
C MET A 65 -21.55 0.82 9.47
N GLY A 66 -22.15 1.82 8.82
CA GLY A 66 -22.28 3.18 9.35
C GLY A 66 -20.96 3.94 9.44
N THR A 67 -19.97 3.63 8.59
CA THR A 67 -18.64 4.26 8.64
C THR A 67 -18.32 5.04 7.36
N PRO A 68 -17.66 6.21 7.46
CA PRO A 68 -17.24 6.99 6.29
C PRO A 68 -15.92 6.46 5.71
N THR A 69 -15.78 5.14 5.57
CA THR A 69 -14.53 4.50 5.12
C THR A 69 -14.20 4.94 3.70
N LEU A 70 -12.94 5.34 3.47
CA LEU A 70 -12.48 5.82 2.16
C LEU A 70 -12.37 4.66 1.18
N LEU A 71 -12.91 4.84 -0.03
CA LEU A 71 -12.86 3.86 -1.11
C LEU A 71 -11.92 4.34 -2.23
N LEU A 72 -10.93 3.51 -2.56
CA LEU A 72 -9.94 3.79 -3.57
C LEU A 72 -10.09 2.83 -4.76
N ALA A 73 -10.41 3.37 -5.94
CA ALA A 73 -10.53 2.60 -7.16
C ALA A 73 -9.18 2.53 -7.90
N ARG A 74 -8.68 1.31 -8.12
CA ARG A 74 -7.46 1.05 -8.87
C ARG A 74 -7.78 0.51 -10.26
N THR A 75 -7.09 1.01 -11.29
CA THR A 75 -7.05 0.38 -12.61
C THR A 75 -5.66 -0.18 -12.92
N ASP A 76 -5.64 -1.36 -13.53
CA ASP A 76 -4.44 -2.05 -14.01
C ASP A 76 -4.25 -1.97 -15.53
N ALA A 77 -5.08 -1.19 -16.22
CA ALA A 77 -5.18 -1.11 -17.67
C ALA A 77 -3.96 -0.50 -18.38
N GLU A 78 -3.00 0.07 -17.66
CA GLU A 78 -1.77 0.57 -18.27
C GLU A 78 -0.94 -0.56 -18.87
N ALA A 79 -0.90 -1.72 -18.21
CA ALA A 79 -0.11 -2.88 -18.64
C ALA A 79 -0.94 -4.14 -18.90
N ALA A 80 -2.21 -4.19 -18.51
CA ALA A 80 -3.07 -5.34 -18.77
C ALA A 80 -3.61 -5.33 -20.21
N ASP A 81 -3.25 -6.35 -20.99
CA ASP A 81 -3.60 -6.51 -22.41
C ASP A 81 -4.72 -7.56 -22.63
N LEU A 82 -5.36 -8.02 -21.56
CA LEU A 82 -6.46 -8.98 -21.59
C LEU A 82 -7.68 -8.45 -20.84
N VAL A 83 -8.88 -8.75 -21.34
CA VAL A 83 -10.18 -8.45 -20.72
C VAL A 83 -11.07 -9.69 -20.77
N THR A 84 -11.83 -9.99 -19.72
CA THR A 84 -12.65 -11.20 -19.67
C THR A 84 -13.80 -11.21 -20.68
N SER A 85 -14.38 -10.06 -21.01
CA SER A 85 -15.54 -9.94 -21.90
C SER A 85 -15.58 -8.57 -22.59
N ASP A 86 -16.17 -8.55 -23.79
CA ASP A 86 -16.43 -7.37 -24.62
C ASP A 86 -17.81 -6.72 -24.39
N VAL A 87 -18.51 -7.14 -23.33
CA VAL A 87 -19.90 -6.73 -23.05
C VAL A 87 -20.06 -5.23 -22.79
N ASP A 88 -19.01 -4.55 -22.33
CA ASP A 88 -19.08 -3.15 -21.89
C ASP A 88 -18.63 -2.17 -22.99
N ALA A 89 -19.48 -1.17 -23.26
CA ALA A 89 -19.18 -0.13 -24.25
C ALA A 89 -17.94 0.72 -23.91
N ASN A 90 -17.59 0.84 -22.62
CA ASN A 90 -16.39 1.56 -22.20
C ASN A 90 -15.09 0.84 -22.60
N ASP A 91 -15.15 -0.48 -22.74
CA ASP A 91 -14.00 -1.34 -23.04
C ASP A 91 -13.82 -1.61 -24.54
N LYS A 92 -14.94 -1.65 -25.30
CA LYS A 92 -14.95 -1.91 -26.75
C LYS A 92 -13.93 -1.09 -27.56
N PRO A 93 -13.72 0.22 -27.32
CA PRO A 93 -12.74 1.01 -28.07
C PRO A 93 -11.30 0.54 -27.95
N PHE A 94 -10.97 -0.31 -26.97
CA PHE A 94 -9.62 -0.81 -26.72
C PHE A 94 -9.41 -2.24 -27.20
N LEU A 95 -10.48 -2.99 -27.47
CA LEU A 95 -10.37 -4.37 -27.92
C LEU A 95 -9.77 -4.49 -29.32
N THR A 96 -9.02 -5.57 -29.56
CA THR A 96 -8.43 -5.85 -30.87
C THR A 96 -9.31 -6.75 -31.74
N GLY A 97 -10.29 -7.44 -31.14
CA GLY A 97 -11.12 -8.47 -31.79
C GLY A 97 -10.52 -9.88 -31.69
N GLU A 98 -9.30 -10.03 -31.19
CA GLU A 98 -8.67 -11.34 -30.96
C GLU A 98 -9.03 -11.93 -29.59
N ARG A 99 -9.00 -13.27 -29.51
CA ARG A 99 -9.17 -14.01 -28.26
C ARG A 99 -8.01 -14.96 -27.97
N THR A 100 -7.77 -15.24 -26.69
CA THR A 100 -6.82 -16.25 -26.23
C THR A 100 -7.46 -17.64 -26.18
N VAL A 101 -6.67 -18.69 -25.89
CA VAL A 101 -7.17 -20.07 -25.78
C VAL A 101 -8.11 -20.29 -24.59
N GLU A 102 -7.95 -19.51 -23.52
CA GLU A 102 -8.86 -19.46 -22.36
C GLU A 102 -10.14 -18.67 -22.68
N GLY A 103 -10.15 -17.98 -23.82
CA GLY A 103 -11.27 -17.17 -24.27
C GLY A 103 -11.26 -15.71 -23.82
N PHE A 104 -10.17 -15.19 -23.25
CA PHE A 104 -10.05 -13.77 -22.93
C PHE A 104 -9.92 -12.94 -24.21
N PHE A 105 -10.41 -11.71 -24.19
CA PHE A 105 -10.26 -10.76 -25.29
C PHE A 105 -8.95 -9.99 -25.15
N LYS A 106 -8.21 -9.82 -26.23
CA LYS A 106 -7.05 -8.94 -26.24
C LYS A 106 -7.46 -7.46 -26.32
N SER A 107 -6.75 -6.63 -25.58
CA SER A 107 -6.98 -5.19 -25.44
C SER A 107 -5.69 -4.41 -25.66
N ARG A 108 -5.82 -3.21 -26.24
CA ARG A 108 -4.75 -2.21 -26.30
C ARG A 108 -4.61 -1.53 -24.94
N ASN A 109 -3.65 -2.00 -24.15
CA ASN A 109 -3.29 -1.44 -22.86
C ASN A 109 -2.69 -0.03 -23.01
N GLY A 110 -2.66 0.72 -21.91
CA GLY A 110 -1.95 1.99 -21.81
C GLY A 110 -2.76 3.12 -21.18
N LEU A 111 -2.26 4.34 -21.38
CA LEU A 111 -2.81 5.55 -20.74
C LEU A 111 -4.27 5.81 -21.10
N GLU A 112 -4.66 5.70 -22.37
CA GLU A 112 -6.02 6.03 -22.81
C GLU A 112 -7.07 5.09 -22.20
N GLN A 113 -6.78 3.79 -22.12
CA GLN A 113 -7.66 2.83 -21.44
C GLN A 113 -7.71 3.09 -19.94
N SER A 114 -6.57 3.44 -19.34
CA SER A 114 -6.49 3.79 -17.92
C SER A 114 -7.32 5.04 -17.59
N ILE A 115 -7.23 6.10 -18.41
CA ILE A 115 -8.04 7.31 -18.28
C ILE A 115 -9.52 6.96 -18.41
N SER A 116 -9.90 6.22 -19.45
CA SER A 116 -11.30 5.81 -19.68
C SER A 116 -11.90 5.11 -18.46
N ARG A 117 -11.17 4.14 -17.89
CA ARG A 117 -11.57 3.41 -16.68
C ARG A 117 -11.58 4.29 -15.44
N GLY A 118 -10.54 5.11 -15.23
CA GLY A 118 -10.49 6.06 -14.14
C GLY A 118 -11.70 7.01 -14.13
N LEU A 119 -12.08 7.55 -15.29
CA LEU A 119 -13.27 8.39 -15.44
C LEU A 119 -14.56 7.64 -15.10
N ALA A 120 -14.68 6.37 -15.50
CA ALA A 120 -15.85 5.54 -15.17
C ALA A 120 -15.95 5.23 -13.66
N TYR A 121 -14.81 5.13 -12.97
CA TYR A 121 -14.76 4.80 -11.54
C TYR A 121 -14.93 6.03 -10.64
N ALA A 122 -14.61 7.22 -11.14
CA ALA A 122 -14.58 8.46 -10.36
C ALA A 122 -15.86 8.76 -9.55
N PRO A 123 -17.09 8.49 -10.04
CA PRO A 123 -18.31 8.72 -9.25
C PRO A 123 -18.48 7.77 -8.06
N TYR A 124 -17.80 6.62 -8.08
CA TYR A 124 -18.00 5.52 -7.13
C TYR A 124 -16.87 5.41 -6.10
N ALA A 125 -15.83 6.23 -6.21
CA ALA A 125 -14.65 6.19 -5.34
C ALA A 125 -14.21 7.59 -4.90
N ASP A 126 -13.64 7.64 -3.70
CA ASP A 126 -13.07 8.85 -3.12
C ASP A 126 -11.72 9.20 -3.78
N LEU A 127 -10.92 8.15 -4.05
CA LEU A 127 -9.63 8.25 -4.71
C LEU A 127 -9.53 7.33 -5.94
N ILE A 128 -8.73 7.73 -6.92
CA ILE A 128 -8.40 6.92 -8.10
C ILE A 128 -6.90 6.67 -8.19
N TRP A 129 -6.53 5.44 -8.53
CA TRP A 129 -5.15 5.02 -8.73
C TRP A 129 -5.00 4.29 -10.07
N CYS A 130 -4.07 4.75 -10.91
CA CYS A 130 -3.58 3.98 -12.05
C CYS A 130 -2.25 3.35 -11.68
N GLU A 131 -2.14 2.03 -11.77
CA GLU A 131 -0.82 1.38 -11.72
C GLU A 131 -0.04 1.72 -13.01
N THR A 132 1.28 1.88 -12.91
CA THR A 132 2.14 2.26 -14.05
C THR A 132 3.37 1.34 -14.15
N GLY A 133 3.90 1.15 -15.36
CA GLY A 133 5.13 0.38 -15.57
C GLY A 133 6.43 1.09 -15.17
N LYS A 134 6.40 2.42 -14.98
CA LYS A 134 7.58 3.26 -14.64
C LYS A 134 7.21 4.44 -13.73
N PRO A 135 8.17 4.99 -12.95
CA PRO A 135 7.99 6.23 -12.20
C PRO A 135 8.12 7.43 -13.15
N ASP A 136 7.04 7.79 -13.84
CA ASP A 136 7.01 8.83 -14.88
C ASP A 136 6.03 9.97 -14.51
N LEU A 137 6.58 11.15 -14.23
CA LEU A 137 5.80 12.34 -13.89
C LEU A 137 4.96 12.89 -15.04
N LEU A 138 5.38 12.69 -16.30
CA LEU A 138 4.62 13.15 -17.46
C LEU A 138 3.40 12.25 -17.67
N PHE A 139 3.56 10.93 -17.56
CA PHE A 139 2.44 10.01 -17.56
C PHE A 139 1.46 10.35 -16.43
N ALA A 140 1.97 10.53 -15.21
CA ALA A 140 1.16 10.87 -14.04
C ALA A 140 0.38 12.17 -14.26
N LYS A 141 1.03 13.21 -14.79
CA LYS A 141 0.38 14.48 -15.10
C LYS A 141 -0.75 14.32 -16.12
N ARG A 142 -0.52 13.58 -17.21
CA ARG A 142 -1.55 13.38 -18.26
C ARG A 142 -2.77 12.64 -17.72
N PHE A 143 -2.55 11.60 -16.91
CA PHE A 143 -3.64 10.89 -16.24
C PHE A 143 -4.41 11.84 -15.31
N ALA A 144 -3.69 12.57 -14.45
CA ALA A 144 -4.29 13.51 -13.51
C ALA A 144 -5.10 14.59 -14.23
N ASP A 145 -4.53 15.27 -15.22
CA ASP A 145 -5.19 16.33 -15.99
C ASP A 145 -6.51 15.83 -16.60
N ALA A 146 -6.53 14.61 -17.15
CA ALA A 146 -7.73 14.03 -17.76
C ALA A 146 -8.83 13.73 -16.72
N ILE A 147 -8.47 13.21 -15.54
CA ILE A 147 -9.42 13.01 -14.44
C ILE A 147 -9.94 14.36 -13.94
N GLN A 148 -9.05 15.32 -13.67
CA GLN A 148 -9.41 16.63 -13.14
C GLN A 148 -10.31 17.42 -14.11
N ALA A 149 -10.12 17.28 -15.43
CA ALA A 149 -10.95 17.95 -16.43
C ALA A 149 -12.44 17.55 -16.36
N LYS A 150 -12.72 16.31 -15.96
CA LYS A 150 -14.10 15.78 -15.81
C LYS A 150 -14.60 15.82 -14.36
N PHE A 151 -13.69 15.64 -13.41
CA PHE A 151 -13.97 15.61 -11.98
C PHE A 151 -12.99 16.51 -11.22
N PRO A 152 -13.15 17.84 -11.29
CA PRO A 152 -12.29 18.77 -10.58
C PRO A 152 -12.28 18.47 -9.07
N GLY A 153 -11.07 18.38 -8.49
CA GLY A 153 -10.88 18.08 -7.08
C GLY A 153 -10.90 16.59 -6.73
N LYS A 154 -11.10 15.68 -7.71
CA LYS A 154 -11.02 14.23 -7.46
C LYS A 154 -9.62 13.87 -6.95
N LEU A 155 -9.56 13.22 -5.80
CA LEU A 155 -8.30 12.84 -5.18
C LEU A 155 -7.68 11.66 -5.94
N LEU A 156 -6.36 11.67 -6.08
CA LEU A 156 -5.62 10.60 -6.74
C LEU A 156 -4.65 9.94 -5.76
N ALA A 157 -4.26 8.71 -6.08
CA ALA A 157 -3.22 8.01 -5.38
C ALA A 157 -2.14 7.45 -6.31
N TYR A 158 -0.91 7.37 -5.80
CA TYR A 158 0.25 6.95 -6.56
C TYR A 158 1.08 5.93 -5.79
N ASN A 159 1.39 4.82 -6.45
CA ASN A 159 2.29 3.81 -5.93
C ASN A 159 3.74 4.15 -6.32
N CYS A 160 4.54 4.59 -5.34
CA CYS A 160 5.98 4.73 -5.46
C CYS A 160 6.65 3.34 -5.36
N SER A 161 6.39 2.50 -6.36
CA SER A 161 6.66 1.06 -6.32
C SER A 161 8.15 0.71 -6.20
N PRO A 162 8.54 -0.20 -5.29
CA PRO A 162 9.87 -0.82 -5.30
C PRO A 162 10.11 -1.75 -6.47
N SER A 163 9.07 -2.14 -7.22
CA SER A 163 9.24 -2.88 -8.48
C SER A 163 9.89 -2.02 -9.58
N PHE A 164 9.94 -0.70 -9.38
CA PHE A 164 10.73 0.18 -10.23
C PHE A 164 12.21 0.12 -9.84
N ASN A 165 13.09 0.00 -10.83
CA ASN A 165 14.48 0.40 -10.64
C ASN A 165 14.57 1.93 -10.74
N TRP A 166 14.50 2.62 -9.60
CA TRP A 166 14.42 4.09 -9.53
C TRP A 166 15.59 4.79 -10.23
N LYS A 167 16.83 4.43 -9.89
CA LYS A 167 18.06 5.04 -10.45
C LYS A 167 18.29 4.70 -11.93
N LYS A 168 17.70 3.61 -12.44
CA LYS A 168 17.69 3.31 -13.88
C LYS A 168 16.75 4.24 -14.65
N ASN A 169 15.68 4.71 -14.03
CA ASN A 169 14.66 5.52 -14.70
C ASN A 169 14.85 7.02 -14.48
N LEU A 170 15.37 7.44 -13.33
CA LEU A 170 15.37 8.83 -12.88
C LEU A 170 16.72 9.24 -12.30
N ASP A 171 17.07 10.52 -12.46
CA ASP A 171 18.17 11.16 -11.77
C ASP A 171 17.80 11.55 -10.32
N ASP A 172 18.81 11.91 -9.53
CA ASP A 172 18.67 12.17 -8.10
C ASP A 172 17.82 13.41 -7.81
N ALA A 173 17.94 14.43 -8.66
CA ALA A 173 17.16 15.65 -8.55
C ALA A 173 15.66 15.38 -8.76
N THR A 174 15.33 14.49 -9.70
CA THR A 174 13.95 14.08 -9.99
C THR A 174 13.40 13.17 -8.91
N ILE A 175 14.18 12.19 -8.43
CA ILE A 175 13.81 11.34 -7.28
C ILE A 175 13.48 12.22 -6.06
N ALA A 176 14.34 13.20 -5.74
CA ALA A 176 14.18 14.07 -4.58
C ALA A 176 12.90 14.91 -4.61
N LYS A 177 12.40 15.30 -5.79
CA LYS A 177 11.17 16.09 -5.93
C LYS A 177 9.93 15.25 -6.30
N PHE A 178 10.08 13.96 -6.59
CA PHE A 178 9.05 13.13 -7.23
C PHE A 178 7.69 13.22 -6.53
N GLN A 179 7.66 12.99 -5.22
CA GLN A 179 6.42 13.01 -4.45
C GLN A 179 5.80 14.41 -4.32
N ARG A 180 6.63 15.46 -4.28
CA ARG A 180 6.18 16.85 -4.22
C ARG A 180 5.47 17.25 -5.52
N GLU A 181 6.05 16.89 -6.66
CA GLU A 181 5.45 17.14 -7.97
C GLU A 181 4.12 16.37 -8.12
N LEU A 182 4.09 15.09 -7.73
CA LEU A 182 2.84 14.31 -7.69
C LEU A 182 1.77 14.97 -6.80
N GLY A 183 2.16 15.48 -5.64
CA GLY A 183 1.26 16.17 -4.72
C GLY A 183 0.60 17.41 -5.34
N ALA A 184 1.35 18.15 -6.17
CA ALA A 184 0.83 19.30 -6.91
C ALA A 184 -0.16 18.90 -8.03
N MET A 185 -0.04 17.69 -8.58
CA MET A 185 -0.94 17.15 -9.61
C MET A 185 -2.25 16.56 -9.04
N GLY A 186 -2.39 16.46 -7.72
CA GLY A 186 -3.59 15.90 -7.07
C GLY A 186 -3.42 14.50 -6.49
N TYR A 187 -2.22 13.91 -6.56
CA TYR A 187 -1.90 12.64 -5.88
C TYR A 187 -1.71 12.87 -4.38
N LYS A 188 -2.82 12.81 -3.63
CA LYS A 188 -2.86 13.13 -2.19
C LYS A 188 -2.57 11.93 -1.30
N PHE A 189 -2.65 10.72 -1.83
CA PHE A 189 -2.19 9.52 -1.14
C PHE A 189 -1.05 8.87 -1.94
N GLN A 190 0.14 8.82 -1.35
CA GLN A 190 1.34 8.28 -1.99
C GLN A 190 1.98 7.25 -1.06
N PHE A 191 2.34 6.09 -1.59
CA PHE A 191 2.78 4.97 -0.76
C PHE A 191 3.84 4.14 -1.48
N ILE A 192 4.73 3.52 -0.69
CA ILE A 192 5.72 2.55 -1.17
C ILE A 192 5.24 1.17 -0.72
N THR A 193 4.66 0.40 -1.65
CA THR A 193 3.97 -0.88 -1.33
C THR A 193 4.84 -1.89 -0.59
N LEU A 194 6.09 -2.08 -1.01
CA LEU A 194 6.97 -3.13 -0.49
C LEU A 194 8.07 -2.60 0.44
N ALA A 195 7.89 -1.40 1.02
CA ALA A 195 8.89 -0.81 1.91
C ALA A 195 9.25 -1.74 3.08
N GLY A 196 8.24 -2.31 3.75
CA GLY A 196 8.44 -3.24 4.85
C GLY A 196 9.16 -4.52 4.44
N PHE A 197 8.82 -5.09 3.28
CA PHE A 197 9.48 -6.29 2.76
C PHE A 197 10.97 -6.05 2.49
N HIS A 198 11.31 -4.95 1.79
CA HIS A 198 12.70 -4.64 1.48
C HIS A 198 13.51 -4.29 2.73
N ALA A 199 12.94 -3.48 3.64
CA ALA A 199 13.62 -3.10 4.89
C ALA A 199 13.92 -4.33 5.76
N LEU A 200 12.91 -5.18 6.01
CA LEU A 200 13.03 -6.36 6.85
C LEU A 200 14.02 -7.39 6.31
N ASN A 201 13.93 -7.71 5.01
CA ASN A 201 14.81 -8.73 4.42
C ASN A 201 16.26 -8.24 4.36
N TYR A 202 16.48 -6.98 3.97
CA TYR A 202 17.82 -6.44 3.85
C TYR A 202 18.49 -6.31 5.21
N SER A 203 17.82 -5.75 6.22
CA SER A 203 18.41 -5.57 7.55
C SER A 203 18.78 -6.91 8.19
N MET A 204 17.93 -7.92 8.04
CA MET A 204 18.21 -9.26 8.58
C MET A 204 19.34 -9.96 7.80
N PHE A 205 19.38 -9.81 6.47
CA PHE A 205 20.48 -10.36 5.67
C PHE A 205 21.83 -9.74 6.07
N ASP A 206 21.89 -8.41 6.18
CA ASP A 206 23.10 -7.68 6.57
C ASP A 206 23.59 -8.12 7.96
N LEU A 207 22.67 -8.18 8.95
CA LEU A 207 22.97 -8.65 10.30
C LEU A 207 23.46 -10.11 10.29
N ALA A 208 22.74 -11.03 9.64
CA ALA A 208 23.10 -12.44 9.61
C ALA A 208 24.44 -12.68 8.89
N TYR A 209 24.69 -11.94 7.80
CA TYR A 209 25.95 -12.00 7.06
C TYR A 209 27.13 -11.53 7.90
N GLY A 210 26.96 -10.41 8.62
CA GLY A 210 27.96 -9.87 9.55
C GLY A 210 28.17 -10.81 10.75
N TYR A 211 27.10 -11.29 11.36
CA TYR A 211 27.15 -12.15 12.54
C TYR A 211 27.86 -13.48 12.24
N ALA A 212 27.63 -14.08 11.07
CA ALA A 212 28.32 -15.29 10.63
C ALA A 212 29.85 -15.13 10.51
N ARG A 213 30.36 -13.90 10.43
CA ARG A 213 31.79 -13.59 10.26
C ARG A 213 32.42 -12.95 11.50
N ASN A 214 31.66 -12.13 12.21
CA ASN A 214 32.16 -11.26 13.26
C ASN A 214 31.45 -11.47 14.61
N ASN A 215 30.52 -12.44 14.69
CA ASN A 215 29.70 -12.74 15.87
C ASN A 215 29.10 -11.46 16.48
N MET A 216 29.26 -11.28 17.79
CA MET A 216 28.67 -10.17 18.56
C MET A 216 29.03 -8.79 18.04
N SER A 217 30.18 -8.58 17.40
CA SER A 217 30.54 -7.26 16.85
C SER A 217 29.49 -6.76 15.85
N ALA A 218 28.94 -7.65 15.01
CA ALA A 218 27.90 -7.27 14.05
C ALA A 218 26.58 -6.88 14.73
N PHE A 219 26.24 -7.52 15.86
CA PHE A 219 25.05 -7.17 16.63
C PHE A 219 25.24 -5.86 17.39
N VAL A 220 26.42 -5.66 18.00
CA VAL A 220 26.76 -4.41 18.69
C VAL A 220 26.72 -3.22 17.71
N GLU A 221 27.17 -3.38 16.47
CA GLU A 221 27.03 -2.34 15.44
C GLU A 221 25.56 -1.94 15.16
N LEU A 222 24.62 -2.90 15.22
CA LEU A 222 23.19 -2.60 15.13
C LEU A 222 22.70 -1.84 16.38
N GLN A 223 23.06 -2.33 17.57
CA GLN A 223 22.67 -1.71 18.83
C GLN A 223 23.19 -0.26 18.96
N GLU A 224 24.43 0.02 18.54
CA GLU A 224 24.98 1.38 18.50
C GLU A 224 24.21 2.29 17.53
N LYS A 225 23.76 1.75 16.39
CA LYS A 225 22.87 2.51 15.47
C LYS A 225 21.52 2.81 16.12
N GLU A 226 20.98 1.91 16.93
CA GLU A 226 19.74 2.13 17.70
C GLU A 226 19.91 3.24 18.75
N PHE A 227 21.01 3.22 19.51
CA PHE A 227 21.35 4.28 20.46
C PHE A 227 21.49 5.64 19.76
N ALA A 228 22.23 5.71 18.65
CA ALA A 228 22.36 6.94 17.87
C ALA A 228 21.02 7.42 17.27
N ALA A 229 20.12 6.50 16.92
CA ALA A 229 18.79 6.83 16.43
C ALA A 229 17.86 7.35 17.53
N ALA A 230 18.15 7.10 18.81
CA ALA A 230 17.37 7.61 19.93
C ALA A 230 17.34 9.14 19.97
N GLU A 231 18.41 9.81 19.55
CA GLU A 231 18.46 11.28 19.41
C GLU A 231 17.45 11.81 18.37
N LYS A 232 17.01 10.94 17.45
CA LYS A 232 16.00 11.23 16.42
C LYS A 232 14.59 10.76 16.81
N GLY A 233 14.42 10.26 18.02
CA GLY A 233 13.14 9.78 18.55
C GLY A 233 12.89 8.27 18.45
N PHE A 234 13.90 7.45 18.11
CA PHE A 234 13.77 5.99 18.17
C PHE A 234 13.71 5.50 19.64
N THR A 235 12.74 4.63 19.97
CA THR A 235 12.51 4.21 21.37
C THR A 235 12.72 2.72 21.61
N ALA A 236 12.71 1.89 20.57
CA ALA A 236 12.71 0.42 20.69
C ALA A 236 14.03 -0.18 21.20
N VAL A 237 15.07 0.63 21.40
CA VAL A 237 16.28 0.22 22.15
C VAL A 237 15.91 -0.26 23.57
N LYS A 238 14.84 0.31 24.15
CA LYS A 238 14.18 -0.14 25.38
C LYS A 238 12.98 -1.03 25.05
N HIS A 239 13.29 -2.23 24.57
CA HIS A 239 12.31 -3.15 24.00
C HIS A 239 11.27 -3.66 25.01
N GLN A 240 11.58 -3.74 26.31
CA GLN A 240 10.61 -4.13 27.35
C GLN A 240 9.53 -3.06 27.48
N ARG A 241 9.95 -1.79 27.63
CA ARG A 241 9.02 -0.66 27.60
C ARG A 241 8.22 -0.62 26.30
N GLU A 242 8.87 -0.79 25.15
CA GLU A 242 8.25 -0.65 23.83
C GLU A 242 7.07 -1.61 23.61
N VAL A 243 7.17 -2.84 24.15
CA VAL A 243 6.08 -3.83 24.06
C VAL A 243 5.06 -3.74 25.21
N GLY A 244 5.18 -2.71 26.06
CA GLY A 244 4.16 -2.38 27.06
C GLY A 244 4.39 -2.98 28.46
N THR A 245 5.61 -3.40 28.83
CA THR A 245 5.87 -3.93 30.18
C THR A 245 5.41 -2.95 31.27
N GLY A 246 5.74 -1.66 31.15
CA GLY A 246 5.29 -0.63 32.10
C GLY A 246 3.77 -0.42 32.13
N TYR A 247 3.07 -0.67 31.00
CA TYR A 247 1.60 -0.64 30.97
C TYR A 247 1.02 -1.79 31.80
N PHE A 248 1.55 -3.01 31.65
CA PHE A 248 1.09 -4.15 32.42
C PHE A 248 1.48 -4.08 33.90
N ASP A 249 2.59 -3.45 34.25
CA ASP A 249 2.93 -3.13 35.65
C ASP A 249 1.89 -2.18 36.27
N ALA A 250 1.44 -1.16 35.53
CA ALA A 250 0.39 -0.25 35.99
C ALA A 250 -0.96 -0.96 36.15
N VAL A 251 -1.31 -1.88 35.24
CA VAL A 251 -2.50 -2.73 35.38
C VAL A 251 -2.40 -3.58 36.65
N THR A 252 -1.26 -4.25 36.85
CA THR A 252 -1.02 -5.12 38.00
C THR A 252 -1.14 -4.34 39.31
N THR A 253 -0.45 -3.22 39.43
CA THR A 253 -0.47 -2.38 40.66
C THR A 253 -1.81 -1.67 40.88
N THR A 254 -2.64 -1.51 39.84
CA THR A 254 -4.03 -1.05 39.99
C THR A 254 -4.93 -2.12 40.60
N ILE A 255 -4.76 -3.39 40.19
CA ILE A 255 -5.53 -4.53 40.71
C ILE A 255 -5.03 -4.92 42.12
N GLU A 256 -3.71 -5.00 42.28
CA GLU A 256 -3.01 -5.42 43.48
C GLU A 256 -2.02 -4.31 43.90
N ARG A 257 -2.49 -3.39 44.74
CA ARG A 257 -1.72 -2.20 45.15
C ARG A 257 -0.32 -2.53 45.69
N ASP A 258 -0.19 -3.66 46.38
CA ASP A 258 1.05 -4.09 47.04
C ASP A 258 1.78 -5.22 46.28
N ALA A 259 1.52 -5.37 44.97
CA ALA A 259 2.15 -6.40 44.14
C ALA A 259 3.68 -6.33 44.18
N SER A 260 4.31 -7.46 44.51
CA SER A 260 5.78 -7.61 44.55
C SER A 260 6.38 -8.18 43.26
N THR A 261 5.56 -8.34 42.21
CA THR A 261 5.89 -9.06 40.96
C THR A 261 5.84 -8.17 39.72
N ALA A 262 5.87 -6.84 39.90
CA ALA A 262 6.06 -5.90 38.79
C ALA A 262 7.40 -6.16 38.08
N ALA A 263 7.42 -6.04 36.75
CA ALA A 263 8.47 -6.57 35.90
C ALA A 263 9.57 -5.55 35.56
N LEU A 264 9.24 -4.26 35.42
CA LEU A 264 10.19 -3.28 34.90
C LEU A 264 11.25 -2.90 35.95
N LYS A 265 10.84 -2.69 37.20
CA LYS A 265 11.75 -2.30 38.29
C LYS A 265 12.73 -3.43 38.59
N GLY A 266 14.04 -3.14 38.51
CA GLY A 266 15.09 -4.15 38.69
C GLY A 266 15.29 -5.08 37.49
N SER A 267 14.76 -4.71 36.31
CA SER A 267 15.12 -5.36 35.05
C SER A 267 16.48 -4.88 34.54
N THR A 268 17.13 -5.66 33.67
CA THR A 268 18.37 -5.22 33.00
C THR A 268 18.14 -3.97 32.14
N GLU A 269 16.92 -3.75 31.65
CA GLU A 269 16.56 -2.52 30.96
C GLU A 269 16.61 -1.31 31.90
N ASP A 270 16.01 -1.42 33.10
CA ASP A 270 16.05 -0.41 34.17
C ASP A 270 17.49 -0.07 34.58
N GLU A 271 18.34 -1.08 34.73
CA GLU A 271 19.71 -0.89 35.20
C GLU A 271 20.67 -0.36 34.11
N GLN A 272 20.56 -0.84 32.87
CA GLN A 272 21.59 -0.60 31.84
C GLN A 272 21.18 0.44 30.79
N PHE A 273 19.89 0.80 30.71
CA PHE A 273 19.37 1.70 29.67
C PHE A 273 18.74 2.97 30.25
N PHE A 274 18.52 3.07 31.57
CA PHE A 274 17.92 4.26 32.20
C PHE A 274 18.89 5.22 32.91
N GLU A 275 20.21 5.00 32.86
CA GLU A 275 21.18 5.98 33.37
C GLU A 275 21.81 6.89 32.30
N ALA A 276 22.07 8.13 32.73
CA ALA A 276 22.40 9.31 31.92
C ALA A 276 23.77 9.21 31.23
N ARG A 277 23.85 9.80 30.02
CA ARG A 277 25.08 10.18 29.29
C ARG A 277 26.36 9.73 30.01
N HIS A 278 26.90 8.58 29.62
CA HIS A 278 28.31 8.31 29.91
C HIS A 278 29.12 9.49 29.36
N GLY A 279 29.93 10.09 30.25
CA GLY A 279 30.64 11.38 30.14
C GLY A 279 31.20 11.77 28.80
#